data_AF-A0A2V6U7Y9-F1
#
_entry.id   AF-A0A2V6U7Y9-F1
#
_cell.length_a   1.000
_cell.length_b   1.000
_cell.length_c   1.000
_cell.angle_alpha   90.00
_cell.angle_beta   90.00
_cell.angle_gamma   90.00
#
_symmetry.space_group_name_H-M   'P 1'
#
loop_
_entity.id
_entity.type
_entity.pdbx_description
1 polymer ?
#
loop_
_entity_poly.entity_id
_entity_poly.type
_entity_poly.pdbx_seq_one_letter_code
_entity_poly.pdbx_strand_id
1 'polypeptide(L)'
;MPVTRFEVRLRRPLAAGVPFGDVGPYEELKGTLHFAIDPKHAANERIADVAQAPRDHAGRVEFESDGSILLPLDRARGNGRVVLDVVNRGNTVAVPNFNRATRPAFRPGSDPDPPVDPGDGFLMRRGYAVISCGWQIDLPEVPGLLGLRGPEALD
;
A
#
# COMPACT_ATOMS: atom_id res chain seq x y z
N MET A 1 -11.00 7.55 -4.44
CA MET A 1 -11.43 6.45 -3.56
C MET A 1 -10.99 6.78 -2.15
N PRO A 2 -11.89 7.21 -1.25
CA PRO A 2 -11.47 7.57 0.09
C PRO A 2 -11.15 6.31 0.90
N VAL A 3 -10.00 6.33 1.55
CA VAL A 3 -9.67 5.38 2.63
C VAL A 3 -10.48 5.80 3.84
N THR A 4 -11.28 4.89 4.39
CA THR A 4 -12.09 5.13 5.60
C THR A 4 -11.39 4.68 6.87
N ARG A 5 -10.50 3.68 6.77
CA ARG A 5 -9.72 3.15 7.88
C ARG A 5 -8.41 2.54 7.39
N PHE A 6 -7.35 2.64 8.19
CA PHE A 6 -6.14 1.84 8.03
C PHE A 6 -5.94 1.00 9.29
N GLU A 7 -6.16 -0.30 9.17
CA GLU A 7 -5.91 -1.26 10.25
C GLU A 7 -4.44 -1.67 10.21
N VAL A 8 -3.63 -1.07 11.09
CA VAL A 8 -2.18 -1.34 11.15
C VAL A 8 -1.94 -2.66 11.88
N ARG A 9 -1.39 -3.64 11.16
CA ARG A 9 -0.97 -4.94 11.72
C ARG A 9 0.51 -4.96 12.12
N LEU A 10 1.35 -4.26 11.37
CA LEU A 10 2.80 -4.16 11.61
C LEU A 10 3.21 -2.71 11.70
N ARG A 11 4.02 -2.39 12.71
CA ARG A 11 4.78 -1.13 12.81
C ARG A 11 6.18 -1.45 13.29
N ARG A 12 7.21 -1.04 12.54
CA ARG A 12 8.61 -1.21 12.95
C ARG A 12 9.53 -0.14 12.36
N PRO A 13 10.69 0.13 12.97
CA PRO A 13 11.72 0.95 12.33
C PRO A 13 12.17 0.32 11.01
N LEU A 14 12.27 1.12 9.94
CA LEU A 14 12.89 0.71 8.69
C LEU A 14 14.41 0.58 8.91
N ALA A 15 15.04 -0.44 8.31
CA ALA A 15 16.49 -0.64 8.36
C ALA A 15 17.07 -0.58 9.79
N ALA A 16 16.36 -1.17 10.76
CA ALA A 16 16.71 -1.15 12.18
C ALA A 16 16.92 0.27 12.77
N GLY A 17 16.29 1.29 12.19
CA GLY A 17 16.37 2.68 12.65
C GLY A 17 17.58 3.46 12.11
N VAL A 18 18.31 2.92 11.14
CA VAL A 18 19.40 3.66 10.48
C VAL A 18 18.83 4.93 9.79
N PRO A 19 19.42 6.11 10.02
CA PRO A 19 18.93 7.35 9.44
C PRO A 19 19.29 7.50 7.96
N PHE A 20 18.40 8.13 7.20
CA PHE A 20 18.59 8.45 5.78
C PHE A 20 18.98 9.91 5.58
N GLY A 21 20.26 10.22 5.77
CA GLY A 21 20.78 11.59 5.69
C GLY A 21 20.06 12.54 6.65
N ASP A 22 19.79 13.76 6.20
CA ASP A 22 19.15 14.81 7.00
C ASP A 22 17.62 14.67 7.11
N VAL A 23 17.04 13.56 6.67
CA VAL A 23 15.63 13.24 6.95
C VAL A 23 15.50 12.41 8.23
N GLY A 24 16.54 11.64 8.58
CA GLY A 24 16.55 10.80 9.77
C GLY A 24 15.95 9.41 9.53
N PRO A 25 15.61 8.69 10.62
CA PRO A 25 15.09 7.33 10.54
C PRO A 25 13.69 7.30 9.94
N TYR A 26 13.34 6.16 9.35
CA TYR A 26 12.02 5.87 8.80
C TYR A 26 11.36 4.75 9.58
N GLU A 27 10.04 4.64 9.45
CA GLU A 27 9.27 3.47 9.90
C GLU A 27 8.52 2.83 8.74
N GLU A 28 8.22 1.55 8.91
CA GLU A 28 7.37 0.74 8.06
C GLU A 28 6.06 0.44 8.80
N LEU A 29 4.95 0.72 8.13
CA LEU A 29 3.61 0.32 8.54
C LEU A 29 3.06 -0.65 7.50
N LYS A 30 2.47 -1.78 7.94
CA LYS A 30 1.69 -2.66 7.06
C LYS A 30 0.36 -3.02 7.67
N GLY A 31 -0.63 -3.31 6.83
CA GLY A 31 -1.96 -3.71 7.28
C GLY A 31 -3.00 -3.58 6.19
N THR A 32 -4.25 -3.38 6.58
CA THR A 32 -5.40 -3.36 5.67
C THR A 32 -5.96 -1.95 5.54
N LEU A 33 -6.01 -1.45 4.31
CA LEU A 33 -6.72 -0.23 3.94
C LEU A 33 -8.18 -0.60 3.62
N HIS A 34 -9.12 0.05 4.30
CA HIS A 34 -10.55 -0.06 3.99
C HIS A 34 -11.01 1.14 3.20
N PHE A 35 -11.85 0.91 2.21
CA PHE A 35 -12.38 1.91 1.30
C PHE A 35 -13.90 1.84 1.26
N ALA A 36 -14.53 2.99 1.06
CA ALA A 36 -15.96 3.07 0.75
C ALA A 36 -16.16 4.14 -0.33
N ILE A 37 -16.75 3.77 -1.47
CA ILE A 37 -16.96 4.70 -2.59
C ILE A 37 -18.43 4.92 -2.88
N ASP A 38 -18.75 6.11 -3.37
CA ASP A 38 -20.04 6.37 -4.02
C ASP A 38 -20.01 5.80 -5.45
N PRO A 39 -20.88 4.84 -5.81
CA PRO A 39 -20.95 4.37 -7.19
C PRO A 39 -21.51 5.45 -8.15
N LYS A 40 -22.20 6.47 -7.64
CA LYS A 40 -22.81 7.57 -8.43
C LYS A 40 -21.94 8.84 -8.48
N HIS A 41 -20.75 8.81 -7.90
CA HIS A 41 -19.85 9.96 -8.01
C HIS A 41 -19.14 9.92 -9.36
N ALA A 42 -19.10 11.03 -10.09
CA ALA A 42 -18.57 11.11 -11.46
C ALA A 42 -17.17 10.49 -11.64
N ALA A 43 -16.31 10.57 -10.63
CA ALA A 43 -14.98 9.94 -10.66
C ALA A 43 -14.99 8.39 -10.62
N ASN A 44 -16.07 7.79 -10.11
CA ASN A 44 -16.22 6.35 -9.90
C ASN A 44 -17.17 5.70 -10.92
N GLU A 45 -18.11 6.43 -11.52
CA GLU A 45 -19.09 5.88 -12.48
C GLU A 45 -18.46 5.14 -13.67
N ARG A 46 -17.21 5.46 -14.01
CA ARG A 46 -16.44 4.80 -15.07
C ARG A 46 -15.82 3.45 -14.65
N ILE A 47 -15.91 3.07 -13.39
CA ILE A 47 -15.48 1.76 -12.89
C ILE A 47 -16.50 0.75 -13.38
N ALA A 48 -16.02 -0.27 -14.09
CA ALA A 48 -16.88 -1.33 -14.62
C ALA A 48 -17.74 -1.92 -13.49
N ASP A 49 -19.03 -2.06 -13.77
CA ASP A 49 -20.03 -2.72 -12.94
C ASP A 49 -20.16 -2.17 -11.50
N VAL A 50 -19.58 -0.99 -11.21
CA VAL A 50 -19.64 -0.37 -9.88
C VAL A 50 -21.06 -0.06 -9.45
N ALA A 51 -21.95 0.18 -10.41
CA ALA A 51 -23.37 0.41 -10.17
C ALA A 51 -24.09 -0.88 -9.74
N GLN A 52 -23.61 -2.06 -10.15
CA GLN A 52 -24.16 -3.38 -9.83
C GLN A 52 -23.55 -3.97 -8.56
N ALA A 53 -22.43 -3.43 -8.07
CA ALA A 53 -21.80 -3.90 -6.84
C ALA A 53 -22.74 -3.74 -5.61
N PRO A 54 -22.74 -4.72 -4.68
CA PRO A 54 -23.36 -4.62 -3.36
C PRO A 54 -23.01 -3.32 -2.63
N ARG A 55 -23.97 -2.80 -1.86
CA ARG A 55 -23.83 -1.52 -1.15
C ARG A 55 -24.16 -1.66 0.33
N ASP A 56 -23.44 -0.90 1.15
CA ASP A 56 -23.71 -0.77 2.58
C ASP A 56 -25.01 0.03 2.86
N HIS A 57 -25.35 0.20 4.14
CA HIS A 57 -26.51 0.99 4.57
C HIS A 57 -26.43 2.48 4.19
N ALA A 58 -25.24 3.00 3.88
CA ALA A 58 -25.00 4.35 3.40
C ALA A 58 -24.99 4.44 1.86
N GLY A 59 -25.29 3.34 1.16
CA GLY A 59 -25.29 3.26 -0.30
C GLY A 59 -23.89 3.29 -0.92
N ARG A 60 -22.84 2.97 -0.17
CA ARG A 60 -21.44 2.92 -0.61
C ARG A 60 -21.04 1.51 -1.00
N VAL A 61 -20.13 1.39 -1.96
CA VAL A 61 -19.45 0.13 -2.27
C VAL A 61 -18.21 0.05 -1.40
N GLU A 62 -18.13 -0.97 -0.55
CA GLU A 62 -17.01 -1.24 0.35
C GLU A 62 -16.03 -2.24 -0.26
N PHE A 63 -14.74 -2.02 -0.05
CA PHE A 63 -13.67 -2.94 -0.45
C PHE A 63 -12.41 -2.67 0.37
N GLU A 64 -11.44 -3.56 0.28
CA GLU A 64 -10.21 -3.51 1.07
C GLU A 64 -8.97 -3.79 0.23
N SER A 65 -7.82 -3.35 0.70
CA SER A 65 -6.53 -3.68 0.09
C SER A 65 -5.44 -3.81 1.14
N ASP A 66 -4.50 -4.73 0.91
CA ASP A 66 -3.26 -4.73 1.67
C ASP A 66 -2.47 -3.44 1.38
N GLY A 67 -1.91 -2.85 2.43
CA GLY A 67 -1.15 -1.61 2.39
C GLY A 67 0.22 -1.74 3.04
N SER A 68 1.20 -1.04 2.48
CA SER A 68 2.52 -0.80 3.06
C SER A 68 2.85 0.69 2.97
N ILE A 69 3.30 1.29 4.07
CA ILE A 69 3.66 2.70 4.14
C ILE A 69 5.06 2.82 4.74
N LEU A 70 5.97 3.47 4.01
CA LEU A 70 7.28 3.89 4.51
C LEU A 70 7.29 5.42 4.64
N LEU A 71 7.62 5.93 5.82
CA LEU A 71 7.61 7.36 6.07
C LEU A 71 8.62 7.79 7.17
N PRO A 72 9.13 9.03 7.12
CA PRO A 72 10.08 9.53 8.12
C PRO A 72 9.50 9.46 9.51
N LEU A 73 10.21 8.94 10.50
CA LEU A 73 9.72 8.86 11.89
C LEU A 73 9.31 10.23 12.42
N ASP A 74 10.12 11.26 12.13
CA ASP A 74 9.74 12.66 12.29
C ASP A 74 9.06 13.17 11.01
N ARG A 75 7.73 13.32 11.06
CA ARG A 75 6.91 13.74 9.91
C ARG A 75 7.26 15.14 9.40
N ALA A 76 7.79 16.02 10.26
CA ALA A 76 8.16 17.38 9.88
C ALA A 76 9.37 17.41 8.93
N ARG A 77 10.15 16.32 8.86
CA ARG A 77 11.30 16.18 7.96
C ARG A 77 10.95 15.55 6.60
N GLY A 78 9.68 15.19 6.39
CA GLY A 78 9.20 14.78 5.09
C GLY A 78 9.17 15.94 4.09
N ASN A 79 9.27 15.64 2.80
CA ASN A 79 9.24 16.65 1.73
C ASN A 79 7.83 17.05 1.28
N GLY A 80 6.79 16.58 1.98
CA GLY A 80 5.39 16.82 1.65
C GLY A 80 4.89 16.10 0.39
N ARG A 81 5.64 15.12 -0.13
CA ARG A 81 5.28 14.37 -1.35
C ARG A 81 5.18 12.87 -1.07
N VAL A 82 4.30 12.22 -1.82
CA VAL A 82 4.05 10.78 -1.75
C VAL A 82 4.43 10.14 -3.09
N VAL A 83 5.13 9.02 -3.03
CA VAL A 83 5.18 8.04 -4.12
C VAL A 83 4.10 7.01 -3.84
N LEU A 84 3.05 7.00 -4.66
CA LEU A 84 1.99 6.00 -4.59
C LEU A 84 2.30 4.88 -5.59
N ASP A 85 2.52 3.69 -5.06
CA ASP A 85 2.82 2.46 -5.76
C ASP A 85 1.58 1.58 -5.78
N VAL A 86 0.79 1.71 -6.86
CA VAL A 86 -0.37 0.86 -7.10
C VAL A 86 0.13 -0.46 -7.68
N VAL A 87 0.26 -1.47 -6.82
CA VAL A 87 1.03 -2.67 -7.16
C VAL A 87 0.21 -3.66 -7.98
N ASN A 88 0.67 -3.90 -9.20
CA ASN A 88 0.18 -4.97 -10.05
C ASN A 88 0.93 -6.28 -9.71
N ARG A 89 0.23 -7.42 -9.60
CA ARG A 89 0.81 -8.72 -9.17
C ARG A 89 1.39 -8.77 -7.75
N GLY A 90 0.99 -7.84 -6.89
CA GLY A 90 1.21 -7.88 -5.44
C GLY A 90 2.60 -7.55 -4.90
N ASN A 91 3.61 -7.32 -5.76
CA ASN A 91 4.94 -6.96 -5.30
C ASN A 91 5.13 -5.44 -5.28
N THR A 92 5.75 -4.91 -4.22
CA THR A 92 6.19 -3.50 -4.20
C THR A 92 7.24 -3.24 -5.29
N VAL A 93 7.13 -2.09 -5.94
CA VAL A 93 7.93 -1.72 -7.12
C VAL A 93 8.74 -0.45 -6.86
N ALA A 94 8.18 0.51 -6.12
CA ALA A 94 8.81 1.83 -5.94
C ALA A 94 10.20 1.75 -5.31
N VAL A 95 10.35 1.10 -4.14
CA VAL A 95 11.65 1.01 -3.46
C VAL A 95 12.68 0.20 -4.27
N PRO A 96 12.37 -1.00 -4.79
CA PRO A 96 13.29 -1.73 -5.66
C PRO A 96 13.81 -0.93 -6.85
N ASN A 97 12.93 -0.17 -7.51
CA ASN A 97 13.32 0.54 -8.73
C ASN A 97 14.05 1.87 -8.44
N PHE A 98 13.57 2.68 -7.49
CA PHE A 98 14.15 4.00 -7.23
C PHE A 98 15.39 3.94 -6.34
N ASN A 99 15.45 3.00 -5.40
CA ASN A 99 16.57 2.89 -4.46
C ASN A 99 17.57 1.79 -4.83
N ARG A 100 17.38 1.10 -5.97
CA ARG A 100 18.18 -0.08 -6.36
C ARG A 100 18.16 -1.19 -5.31
N ALA A 101 17.05 -1.30 -4.58
CA ALA A 101 16.86 -2.32 -3.57
C ALA A 101 16.50 -3.67 -4.20
N THR A 102 16.73 -4.73 -3.43
CA THR A 102 16.31 -6.08 -3.78
C THR A 102 14.78 -6.16 -3.77
N ARG A 103 14.18 -6.67 -4.85
CA ARG A 103 12.74 -6.98 -4.87
C ARG A 103 12.49 -8.25 -4.03
N PRO A 104 11.58 -8.24 -3.06
CA PRO A 104 11.21 -9.46 -2.34
C PRO A 104 10.59 -10.47 -3.29
N ALA A 105 10.85 -11.75 -3.04
CA ALA A 105 10.26 -12.86 -3.78
C ALA A 105 9.34 -13.65 -2.85
N PHE A 106 8.04 -13.64 -3.13
CA PHE A 106 7.04 -14.35 -2.34
C PHE A 106 6.68 -15.68 -3.01
N ARG A 107 6.75 -16.74 -2.23
CA ARG A 107 6.35 -18.12 -2.56
C ARG A 107 5.64 -18.75 -1.37
N PRO A 108 4.85 -19.83 -1.54
CA PRO A 108 4.24 -20.53 -0.41
C PRO A 108 5.27 -20.85 0.69
N GLY A 109 4.94 -20.52 1.94
CA GLY A 109 5.83 -20.67 3.10
C GLY A 109 6.89 -19.57 3.30
N SER A 110 6.87 -18.50 2.51
CA SER A 110 7.73 -17.32 2.76
C SER A 110 7.26 -16.57 4.01
N ASP A 111 8.18 -15.84 4.64
CA ASP A 111 7.81 -14.79 5.59
C ASP A 111 6.92 -13.76 4.88
N PRO A 112 5.71 -13.46 5.38
CA PRO A 112 4.84 -12.43 4.80
C PRO A 112 5.39 -11.01 5.00
N ASP A 113 6.28 -10.81 5.97
CA ASP A 113 6.79 -9.49 6.37
C ASP A 113 8.33 -9.39 6.37
N PRO A 114 9.00 -9.80 5.28
CA PRO A 114 10.45 -9.73 5.23
C PRO A 114 10.90 -8.28 5.47
N PRO A 115 12.03 -8.05 6.15
CA PRO A 115 12.64 -6.73 6.26
C PRO A 115 12.75 -6.07 4.88
N VAL A 116 12.32 -4.81 4.78
CA VAL A 116 12.46 -4.04 3.54
C VAL A 116 13.94 -3.69 3.36
N ASP A 117 14.52 -4.13 2.25
CA ASP A 117 15.82 -3.63 1.79
C ASP A 117 15.65 -2.16 1.35
N PRO A 118 16.32 -1.20 2.01
CA PRO A 118 16.20 0.20 1.64
C PRO A 118 17.04 0.56 0.40
N GLY A 119 17.94 -0.31 -0.06
CA GLY A 119 18.91 -0.02 -1.11
C GLY A 119 19.81 1.17 -0.77
N ASP A 120 20.02 2.08 -1.72
CA ASP A 120 20.76 3.33 -1.50
C ASP A 120 19.98 4.41 -0.72
N GLY A 121 18.69 4.17 -0.47
CA GLY A 121 17.79 5.08 0.23
C GLY A 121 17.43 6.34 -0.54
N PHE A 122 17.54 6.36 -1.88
CA PHE A 122 17.31 7.56 -2.71
C PHE A 122 16.04 8.33 -2.34
N LEU A 123 14.91 7.63 -2.21
CA LEU A 123 13.61 8.23 -1.83
C LEU A 123 13.62 8.73 -0.39
N MET A 124 14.18 7.96 0.54
CA MET A 124 14.17 8.25 1.97
C MET A 124 15.05 9.46 2.29
N ARG A 125 16.24 9.54 1.67
CA ARG A 125 17.16 10.68 1.79
C ARG A 125 16.56 11.99 1.25
N ARG A 126 15.48 11.91 0.46
CA ARG A 126 14.75 13.06 -0.09
C ARG A 126 13.44 13.35 0.62
N GLY A 127 13.10 12.60 1.67
CA GLY A 127 11.94 12.89 2.50
C GLY A 127 10.60 12.40 1.92
N TYR A 128 10.61 11.55 0.89
CA TYR A 128 9.36 11.01 0.37
C TYR A 128 8.72 10.06 1.38
N ALA A 129 7.39 10.10 1.47
CA ALA A 129 6.62 8.96 1.93
C ALA A 129 6.35 8.02 0.74
N VAL A 130 6.43 6.71 0.95
CA VAL A 130 6.11 5.70 -0.06
C VAL A 130 4.92 4.91 0.44
N ILE A 131 3.86 4.86 -0.36
CA ILE A 131 2.65 4.09 -0.06
C ILE A 131 2.50 3.05 -1.16
N SER A 132 2.44 1.77 -0.81
CA SER A 132 2.09 0.70 -1.73
C SER A 132 0.73 0.13 -1.36
N CYS A 133 -0.15 -0.06 -2.34
CA CYS A 133 -1.46 -0.70 -2.14
C CYS A 133 -1.75 -1.70 -3.26
N GLY A 134 -2.38 -2.82 -2.89
CA GLY A 134 -2.83 -3.85 -3.81
C GLY A 134 -3.86 -3.35 -4.83
N TRP A 135 -3.69 -3.74 -6.09
CA TRP A 135 -4.65 -3.47 -7.16
C TRP A 135 -5.45 -4.70 -7.59
N GLN A 136 -4.79 -5.84 -7.61
CA GLN A 136 -5.29 -7.05 -8.27
C GLN A 136 -6.11 -7.92 -7.30
N ILE A 137 -7.27 -8.41 -7.76
CA ILE A 137 -8.24 -9.19 -6.98
C ILE A 137 -7.99 -10.71 -7.05
N ASP A 138 -7.39 -11.18 -8.13
CA ASP A 138 -7.20 -12.60 -8.47
C ASP A 138 -5.75 -13.05 -8.25
N LEU A 139 -5.09 -12.52 -7.22
CA LEU A 139 -3.75 -12.98 -6.84
C LEU A 139 -3.81 -14.41 -6.28
N PRO A 140 -2.76 -15.23 -6.50
CA PRO A 140 -2.65 -16.50 -5.79
C PRO A 140 -2.54 -16.24 -4.28
N GLU A 141 -3.01 -17.20 -3.47
CA GLU A 141 -2.94 -17.16 -2.01
C GLU A 141 -1.49 -17.37 -1.52
N VAL A 142 -0.65 -16.35 -1.72
CA VAL A 142 0.75 -16.32 -1.29
C VAL A 142 0.92 -15.19 -0.28
N PRO A 143 1.19 -15.50 1.00
CA PRO A 143 1.39 -14.49 2.03
C PRO A 143 2.49 -13.48 1.64
N GLY A 144 2.23 -12.20 1.93
CA GLY A 144 3.13 -11.08 1.64
C GLY A 144 2.89 -10.37 0.31
N LEU A 145 2.14 -10.97 -0.63
CA LEU A 145 1.63 -10.24 -1.78
C LEU A 145 0.54 -9.24 -1.36
N LEU A 146 0.61 -8.03 -1.91
CA LEU A 146 -0.39 -6.98 -1.66
C LEU A 146 -1.52 -7.05 -2.70
N GLY A 147 -2.71 -7.47 -2.31
CA GLY A 147 -3.85 -7.50 -3.21
C GLY A 147 -5.03 -6.66 -2.76
N LEU A 148 -6.07 -6.69 -3.59
CA LEU A 148 -7.35 -6.07 -3.34
C LEU A 148 -8.38 -7.15 -3.03
N ARG A 149 -9.31 -6.87 -2.13
CA ARG A 149 -10.51 -7.67 -1.87
C ARG A 149 -11.69 -6.77 -2.15
N GLY A 150 -12.49 -7.12 -3.15
CA GLY A 150 -13.62 -6.32 -3.59
C GLY A 150 -14.85 -7.19 -3.81
N PRO A 151 -16.04 -6.58 -3.83
CA PRO A 151 -17.28 -7.31 -4.04
C PRO A 151 -17.42 -7.72 -5.51
N GLU A 152 -18.16 -8.81 -5.75
CA GLU A 152 -18.56 -9.23 -7.08
C GLU A 152 -19.86 -8.50 -7.48
N ALA A 153 -19.93 -8.05 -8.73
CA ALA A 153 -21.17 -7.57 -9.34
C ALA A 153 -21.90 -8.77 -9.94
N LEU A 154 -22.90 -9.28 -9.23
CA LEU A 154 -23.56 -10.56 -9.54
C LEU A 154 -24.89 -10.41 -10.32
N ASP A 155 -25.35 -9.18 -10.55
CA ASP A 155 -26.64 -8.85 -11.18
C ASP A 155 -26.48 -8.16 -12.53
#